data_AF-A0A2H1FX75-F1
#
_entry.id   AF-A0A2H1FX75-F1
#
_cell.length_a   1.000
_cell.length_b   1.000
_cell.length_c   1.000
_cell.angle_alpha   90.00
_cell.angle_beta   90.00
_cell.angle_gamma   90.00
#
_symmetry.space_group_name_H-M   'P 1'
#
loop_
_entity.id
_entity.type
_entity.pdbx_description
1 polymer ?
#
loop_
_entity_poly.entity_id
_entity_poly.type
_entity_poly.pdbx_seq_one_letter_code
_entity_poly.pdbx_strand_id
1 'polypeptide(L)'
;MRLPTLVPLELRRFTGTPKFEVHGETWRTFNDSAAWPENHRYVGTPSQAIDDAWNELIGCRYISLSEEEAADTWGARHANYRDEGLGGYTAGLDVFHTLHCVNALRKSLYPDFYPETRLHGTVHLEHCIDVLRQEVQCYGSTTLIPSQYFPAIEQNYIDSDQQHVCRSLTTLREWTNRRRIHGDLYVKRNTSGIDETTLQRAIKYNLDSNGELCS
;
A
#
# COMPACT_ATOMS: atom_id res chain seq x y z
N MET A 1 0.27 23.57 -4.65
CA MET A 1 -0.44 22.83 -3.57
C MET A 1 0.50 21.72 -3.13
N ARG A 2 0.97 21.77 -1.89
CA ARG A 2 2.04 20.89 -1.37
C ARG A 2 1.45 19.54 -0.94
N LEU A 3 2.31 18.52 -0.82
CA LEU A 3 2.02 17.15 -0.31
C LEU A 3 1.00 17.14 0.85
N PRO A 4 0.25 16.04 1.07
CA PRO A 4 -0.83 15.99 2.06
C PRO A 4 -0.23 16.02 3.48
N THR A 5 -0.02 17.22 3.99
CA THR A 5 0.65 17.50 5.27
C THR A 5 -0.33 17.50 6.45
N LEU A 6 -1.62 17.68 6.18
CA LEU A 6 -2.70 17.74 7.18
C LEU A 6 -3.69 16.59 6.99
N VAL A 7 -3.21 15.36 7.17
CA VAL A 7 -4.06 14.17 7.12
C VAL A 7 -4.71 13.97 8.49
N PRO A 8 -6.05 13.87 8.59
CA PRO A 8 -6.73 13.66 9.87
C PRO A 8 -6.24 12.41 10.59
N LEU A 9 -6.19 12.48 11.93
CA LEU A 9 -6.00 11.31 12.78
C LEU A 9 -7.36 10.72 13.15
N GLU A 10 -7.42 9.40 13.20
CA GLU A 10 -8.63 8.63 13.50
C GLU A 10 -8.30 7.47 14.44
N LEU A 11 -9.25 7.14 15.32
CA LEU A 11 -9.17 5.93 16.11
C LEU A 11 -9.62 4.73 15.27
N ARG A 12 -8.76 3.74 15.14
CA ARG A 12 -9.06 2.50 14.42
C ARG A 12 -8.82 1.32 15.34
N ARG A 13 -9.85 0.50 15.53
CA ARG A 13 -9.70 -0.79 16.21
C ARG A 13 -9.20 -1.79 15.19
N PHE A 14 -8.05 -2.37 15.45
CA PHE A 14 -7.54 -3.46 14.62
C PHE A 14 -8.40 -4.70 14.80
N THR A 15 -8.40 -5.56 13.79
CA THR A 15 -9.12 -6.84 13.81
C THR A 15 -8.22 -7.93 13.24
N GLY A 16 -8.47 -9.18 13.61
CA GLY A 16 -7.78 -10.34 13.04
C GLY A 16 -6.91 -11.11 14.03
N THR A 17 -6.95 -10.77 15.32
CA THR A 17 -6.41 -11.62 16.39
C THR A 17 -6.94 -13.04 16.24
N PRO A 18 -6.07 -14.06 16.11
CA PRO A 18 -6.50 -15.45 16.03
C PRO A 18 -7.39 -15.81 17.22
N LYS A 19 -8.54 -16.42 16.92
CA LYS A 19 -9.42 -17.04 17.91
C LYS A 19 -9.23 -18.56 17.82
N PHE A 20 -9.42 -19.24 18.94
CA PHE A 20 -9.11 -20.65 19.10
C PHE A 20 -10.38 -21.41 19.47
N GLU A 21 -10.73 -22.43 18.68
CA GLU A 21 -11.76 -23.39 19.05
C GLU A 21 -11.21 -24.45 20.02
N VAL A 22 -12.11 -25.15 20.73
CA VAL A 22 -11.78 -26.18 21.74
C VAL A 22 -10.91 -27.32 21.17
N HIS A 23 -10.90 -27.51 19.85
CA HIS A 23 -10.10 -28.52 19.16
C HIS A 23 -8.82 -27.96 18.49
N GLY A 24 -8.45 -26.70 18.79
CA GLY A 24 -7.20 -26.09 18.34
C GLY A 24 -7.25 -25.45 16.94
N GLU A 25 -8.39 -25.48 16.25
CA GLU A 25 -8.56 -24.76 14.99
C GLU A 25 -8.55 -23.25 15.23
N THR A 26 -7.78 -22.53 14.41
CA THR A 26 -7.67 -21.07 14.47
C THR A 26 -8.56 -20.41 13.43
N TRP A 27 -9.33 -19.42 13.84
CA TRP A 27 -10.15 -18.62 12.94
C TRP A 27 -9.99 -17.11 13.23
N ARG A 28 -10.53 -16.27 12.34
CA ARG A 28 -10.52 -14.81 12.47
C ARG A 28 -11.91 -14.26 12.17
N THR A 29 -12.31 -13.24 12.91
CA THR A 29 -13.52 -12.47 12.61
C THR A 29 -13.31 -11.62 11.37
N PHE A 30 -14.36 -11.48 10.56
CA PHE A 30 -14.40 -10.53 9.45
C PHE A 30 -15.75 -9.82 9.49
N ASN A 31 -15.73 -8.49 9.34
CA ASN A 31 -16.93 -7.66 9.35
C ASN A 31 -17.08 -6.98 7.99
N ASP A 32 -17.91 -7.54 7.12
CA ASP A 32 -18.23 -6.99 5.79
C ASP A 32 -18.99 -5.65 5.85
N SER A 33 -19.57 -5.33 7.01
CA SER A 33 -20.33 -4.11 7.26
C SER A 33 -19.46 -2.98 7.87
N ALA A 34 -18.15 -3.20 8.00
CA ALA A 34 -17.22 -2.17 8.47
C ALA A 34 -17.09 -1.02 7.46
N ALA A 35 -16.43 0.07 7.88
CA ALA A 35 -16.04 1.12 6.93
C ALA A 35 -14.77 0.69 6.17
N TRP A 36 -14.64 1.16 4.93
CA TRP A 36 -13.41 0.99 4.15
C TRP A 36 -12.17 1.48 4.89
N PRO A 37 -11.03 0.76 4.80
CA PRO A 37 -10.79 -0.46 4.01
C PRO A 37 -11.22 -1.78 4.67
N GLU A 38 -11.67 -1.77 5.92
CA GLU A 38 -11.85 -2.99 6.75
C GLU A 38 -13.01 -3.90 6.30
N ASN A 39 -13.89 -3.41 5.43
CA ASN A 39 -14.97 -4.19 4.82
C ASN A 39 -14.47 -5.15 3.73
N HIS A 40 -13.16 -5.22 3.45
CA HIS A 40 -12.57 -6.13 2.48
C HIS A 40 -11.68 -7.19 3.13
N ARG A 41 -11.66 -8.38 2.53
CA ARG A 41 -10.71 -9.44 2.90
C ARG A 41 -9.40 -9.24 2.15
N TYR A 42 -8.30 -9.06 2.88
CA TYR A 42 -6.97 -8.88 2.29
C TYR A 42 -6.09 -10.14 2.36
N VAL A 43 -6.49 -11.17 3.09
CA VAL A 43 -5.71 -12.40 3.32
C VAL A 43 -6.61 -13.63 3.31
N GLY A 44 -6.03 -14.80 2.98
CA GLY A 44 -6.73 -16.07 2.83
C GLY A 44 -6.30 -16.79 1.56
N THR A 45 -6.96 -17.90 1.25
CA THR A 45 -6.76 -18.63 -0.01
C THR A 45 -6.86 -17.67 -1.20
N PRO A 46 -5.90 -17.69 -2.16
CA PRO A 46 -5.91 -16.82 -3.33
C PRO A 46 -7.27 -16.82 -4.02
N SER A 47 -7.79 -15.62 -4.32
CA SER A 47 -9.06 -15.42 -5.00
C SER A 47 -9.09 -14.06 -5.67
N GLN A 48 -9.90 -13.94 -6.73
CA GLN A 48 -10.08 -12.67 -7.44
C GLN A 48 -10.57 -11.55 -6.49
N ALA A 49 -11.48 -11.85 -5.57
CA ALA A 49 -11.99 -10.87 -4.61
C ALA A 49 -10.89 -10.29 -3.70
N ILE A 50 -9.90 -11.08 -3.29
CA ILE A 50 -8.74 -10.58 -2.52
C ILE A 50 -7.85 -9.71 -3.40
N ASP A 51 -7.60 -10.13 -4.64
CA ASP A 51 -6.77 -9.35 -5.56
C ASP A 51 -7.44 -8.01 -5.93
N ASP A 52 -8.76 -7.99 -6.11
CA ASP A 52 -9.55 -6.78 -6.34
C ASP A 52 -9.53 -5.85 -5.13
N ALA A 53 -9.66 -6.38 -3.91
CA ALA A 53 -9.53 -5.60 -2.68
C ALA A 53 -8.15 -4.92 -2.59
N TRP A 54 -7.07 -5.65 -2.90
CA TRP A 54 -5.73 -5.08 -2.96
C TRP A 54 -5.59 -4.04 -4.09
N ASN A 55 -6.17 -4.29 -5.27
CA ASN A 55 -6.14 -3.33 -6.37
C ASN A 55 -6.88 -2.03 -6.01
N GLU A 56 -8.00 -2.12 -5.30
CA GLU A 56 -8.73 -0.95 -4.77
C GLU A 56 -7.88 -0.17 -3.76
N LEU A 57 -7.20 -0.89 -2.86
CA LEU A 57 -6.37 -0.31 -1.79
C LEU A 57 -5.11 0.40 -2.33
N ILE A 58 -4.37 -0.23 -3.23
CA ILE A 58 -3.01 0.21 -3.64
C ILE A 58 -2.78 0.35 -5.16
N GLY A 59 -3.78 0.07 -6.00
CA GLY A 59 -3.69 0.31 -7.45
C GLY A 59 -3.51 1.80 -7.75
N CYS A 60 -2.84 2.15 -8.85
CA CYS A 60 -2.59 3.55 -9.22
C CYS A 60 -2.07 4.43 -8.06
N ARG A 61 -1.10 3.90 -7.31
CA ARG A 61 -0.50 4.56 -6.12
C ARG A 61 0.54 5.62 -6.43
N TYR A 62 0.98 5.72 -7.68
CA TYR A 62 1.95 6.70 -8.13
C TYR A 62 1.26 7.96 -8.67
N ILE A 63 1.96 9.07 -8.58
CA ILE A 63 1.53 10.41 -8.96
C ILE A 63 2.65 11.09 -9.75
N SER A 64 2.26 12.03 -10.61
CA SER A 64 3.18 12.95 -11.26
C SER A 64 3.51 14.12 -10.32
N LEU A 65 4.77 14.55 -10.29
CA LEU A 65 5.20 15.79 -9.63
C LEU A 65 5.77 16.78 -10.65
N SER A 66 5.60 18.06 -10.35
CA SER A 66 6.28 19.17 -11.03
C SER A 66 7.74 19.26 -10.60
N GLU A 67 8.54 20.00 -11.37
CA GLU A 67 9.92 20.34 -10.97
C GLU A 67 9.98 21.00 -9.60
N GLU A 68 9.07 21.95 -9.33
CA GLU A 68 8.99 22.67 -8.05
C GLU A 68 8.67 21.70 -6.90
N GLU A 69 7.66 20.84 -7.04
CA GLU A 69 7.31 19.84 -6.02
C GLU A 69 8.45 18.85 -5.76
N ALA A 70 9.16 18.42 -6.81
CA ALA A 70 10.29 17.50 -6.71
C ALA A 70 11.51 18.16 -6.03
N ALA A 71 11.84 19.40 -6.42
CA ALA A 71 12.91 20.18 -5.82
C ALA A 71 12.62 20.53 -4.35
N ASP A 72 11.39 20.90 -4.01
CA ASP A 72 10.94 21.15 -2.64
C ASP A 72 11.08 19.88 -1.77
N THR A 73 10.82 18.70 -2.34
CA THR A 73 10.83 17.43 -1.61
C THR A 73 12.24 16.86 -1.44
N TRP A 74 13.06 16.89 -2.50
CA TRP A 74 14.34 16.18 -2.53
C TRP A 74 15.57 17.09 -2.61
N GLY A 75 15.38 18.41 -2.66
CA GLY A 75 16.45 19.37 -2.90
C GLY A 75 17.20 19.05 -4.20
N ALA A 76 18.50 19.27 -4.25
CA ALA A 76 19.32 18.99 -5.44
C ALA A 76 19.25 17.53 -5.94
N ARG A 77 18.90 16.56 -5.08
CA ARG A 77 18.80 15.15 -5.47
C ARG A 77 17.65 14.84 -6.41
N HIS A 78 16.65 15.74 -6.54
CA HIS A 78 15.54 15.54 -7.46
C HIS A 78 16.02 15.23 -8.88
N ALA A 79 17.16 15.76 -9.33
CA ALA A 79 17.76 15.47 -10.63
C ALA A 79 17.96 13.96 -10.90
N ASN A 80 18.15 13.14 -9.87
CA ASN A 80 18.31 11.67 -9.99
C ASN A 80 16.98 10.91 -10.13
N TYR A 81 15.84 11.59 -9.96
CA TYR A 81 14.52 10.97 -9.86
C TYR A 81 13.60 11.36 -11.02
N ARG A 82 14.14 11.94 -12.09
CA ARG A 82 13.38 12.20 -13.31
C ARG A 82 12.88 10.89 -13.92
N ASP A 83 11.64 10.91 -14.37
CA ASP A 83 11.06 9.79 -15.11
C ASP A 83 11.48 9.91 -16.58
N GLU A 84 12.45 9.09 -16.98
CA GLU A 84 12.98 9.06 -18.35
C GLU A 84 11.98 8.50 -19.38
N GLY A 85 10.94 7.79 -18.92
CA GLY A 85 9.95 7.16 -19.80
C GLY A 85 8.70 8.02 -20.01
N LEU A 86 8.18 8.60 -18.94
CA LEU A 86 6.95 9.40 -18.93
C LEU A 86 7.20 10.91 -18.84
N GLY A 87 8.41 11.33 -18.50
CA GLY A 87 8.75 12.73 -18.26
C GLY A 87 8.27 13.24 -16.91
N GLY A 88 8.87 14.34 -16.47
CA GLY A 88 8.66 14.87 -15.12
C GLY A 88 9.19 13.92 -14.05
N TYR A 89 8.38 13.65 -13.04
CA TYR A 89 8.73 12.86 -11.86
C TYR A 89 7.59 11.94 -11.48
N THR A 90 7.91 10.69 -11.13
CA THR A 90 6.94 9.71 -10.62
C THR A 90 7.25 9.43 -9.16
N ALA A 91 6.27 9.68 -8.30
CA ALA A 91 6.39 9.47 -6.85
C ALA A 91 5.16 8.73 -6.31
N GLY A 92 5.24 8.16 -5.12
CA GLY A 92 4.10 7.60 -4.41
C GLY A 92 4.17 7.99 -2.94
N LEU A 93 3.04 7.96 -2.25
CA LEU A 93 3.07 8.03 -0.79
C LEU A 93 3.60 6.71 -0.23
N ASP A 94 4.48 6.80 0.75
CA ASP A 94 5.14 5.63 1.35
C ASP A 94 4.14 4.55 1.77
N VAL A 95 3.05 4.93 2.44
CA VAL A 95 2.01 4.01 2.91
C VAL A 95 1.52 3.03 1.83
N PHE A 96 1.39 3.47 0.57
CA PHE A 96 0.93 2.61 -0.52
C PHE A 96 2.06 1.74 -1.10
N HIS A 97 3.31 2.19 -1.02
CA HIS A 97 4.47 1.35 -1.33
C HIS A 97 4.65 0.27 -0.25
N THR A 98 4.54 0.64 1.01
CA THR A 98 4.60 -0.27 2.16
C THR A 98 3.46 -1.29 2.12
N LEU A 99 2.23 -0.89 1.80
CA LEU A 99 1.12 -1.84 1.54
C LEU A 99 1.37 -2.73 0.31
N HIS A 100 2.04 -2.23 -0.73
CA HIS A 100 2.47 -3.07 -1.85
C HIS A 100 3.47 -4.15 -1.41
N CYS A 101 4.42 -3.82 -0.53
CA CYS A 101 5.33 -4.79 0.08
C CYS A 101 4.57 -5.86 0.90
N VAL A 102 3.56 -5.47 1.69
CA VAL A 102 2.69 -6.42 2.40
C VAL A 102 1.97 -7.35 1.41
N ASN A 103 1.43 -6.82 0.31
CA ASN A 103 0.77 -7.65 -0.70
C ASN A 103 1.75 -8.60 -1.40
N ALA A 104 2.98 -8.17 -1.66
CA ALA A 104 4.03 -9.03 -2.23
C ALA A 104 4.34 -10.20 -1.30
N LEU A 105 4.49 -9.95 0.01
CA LEU A 105 4.68 -11.01 1.01
C LEU A 105 3.46 -11.93 1.12
N ARG A 106 2.24 -11.39 1.08
CA ARG A 106 1.02 -12.21 1.01
C ARG A 106 1.07 -13.16 -0.19
N LYS A 107 1.40 -12.64 -1.38
CA LYS A 107 1.44 -13.44 -2.61
C LYS A 107 2.53 -14.52 -2.55
N SER A 108 3.69 -14.24 -1.94
CA SER A 108 4.76 -15.24 -1.79
C SER A 108 4.39 -16.43 -0.90
N LEU A 109 3.32 -16.35 -0.10
CA LEU A 109 2.80 -17.50 0.64
C LEU A 109 2.12 -18.53 -0.27
N TYR A 110 1.82 -18.18 -1.53
CA TYR A 110 1.10 -19.02 -2.49
C TYR A 110 1.83 -19.07 -3.85
N PRO A 111 3.05 -19.63 -3.91
CA PRO A 111 3.88 -19.61 -5.13
C PRO A 111 3.24 -20.34 -6.33
N ASP A 112 2.38 -21.35 -6.07
CA ASP A 112 1.64 -22.06 -7.12
C ASP A 112 0.59 -21.18 -7.82
N PHE A 113 0.07 -20.16 -7.12
CA PHE A 113 -0.92 -19.21 -7.63
C PHE A 113 -0.27 -17.91 -8.11
N TYR A 114 0.81 -17.49 -7.47
CA TYR A 114 1.55 -16.26 -7.78
C TYR A 114 3.03 -16.61 -8.02
N PRO A 115 3.37 -17.10 -9.22
CA PRO A 115 4.74 -17.48 -9.53
C PRO A 115 5.67 -16.27 -9.47
N GLU A 116 6.90 -16.51 -9.01
CA GLU A 116 7.91 -15.47 -8.95
C GLU A 116 8.17 -14.86 -10.33
N THR A 117 8.39 -13.55 -10.33
CA THR A 117 8.85 -12.84 -11.52
C THR A 117 10.29 -12.38 -11.30
N ARG A 118 11.00 -12.04 -12.38
CA ARG A 118 12.37 -11.51 -12.30
C ARG A 118 12.49 -10.29 -11.36
N LEU A 119 11.42 -9.51 -11.22
CA LEU A 119 11.40 -8.31 -10.38
C LEU A 119 10.94 -8.58 -8.94
N HIS A 120 10.24 -9.68 -8.69
CA HIS A 120 9.65 -10.03 -7.39
C HIS A 120 10.10 -11.42 -6.93
N GLY A 121 11.41 -11.67 -6.96
CA GLY A 121 12.04 -12.84 -6.34
C GLY A 121 12.52 -12.57 -4.91
N THR A 122 13.27 -13.50 -4.33
CA THR A 122 13.70 -13.48 -2.92
C THR A 122 14.31 -12.14 -2.45
N VAL A 123 15.29 -11.59 -3.18
CA VAL A 123 15.95 -10.32 -2.80
C VAL A 123 14.96 -9.16 -2.69
N HIS A 124 13.94 -9.13 -3.56
CA HIS A 124 12.89 -8.12 -3.49
C HIS A 124 12.00 -8.32 -2.27
N LEU A 125 11.69 -9.57 -1.90
CA LEU A 125 10.95 -9.88 -0.67
C LEU A 125 11.74 -9.51 0.60
N GLU A 126 13.05 -9.75 0.62
CA GLU A 126 13.93 -9.32 1.72
C GLU A 126 13.92 -7.79 1.88
N HIS A 127 13.99 -7.06 0.76
CA HIS A 127 13.83 -5.60 0.77
C HIS A 127 12.46 -5.17 1.33
N CYS A 128 11.36 -5.82 0.89
CA CYS A 128 10.03 -5.56 1.41
C CYS A 128 9.95 -5.76 2.94
N ILE A 129 10.53 -6.84 3.46
CA ILE A 129 10.56 -7.13 4.90
C ILE A 129 11.35 -6.04 5.65
N ASP A 130 12.49 -5.61 5.12
CA ASP A 130 13.30 -4.60 5.78
C ASP A 130 12.65 -3.21 5.77
N VAL A 131 11.98 -2.83 4.67
CA VAL A 131 11.17 -1.60 4.63
C VAL A 131 10.05 -1.65 5.66
N LEU A 132 9.32 -2.76 5.75
CA LEU A 132 8.25 -2.93 6.75
C LEU A 132 8.77 -2.82 8.18
N ARG A 133 9.94 -3.42 8.47
CA ARG A 133 10.60 -3.26 9.77
C ARG A 133 10.90 -1.79 10.07
N GLN A 134 11.48 -1.08 9.11
CA GLN A 134 11.83 0.35 9.27
C GLN A 134 10.58 1.21 9.48
N GLU A 135 9.51 1.00 8.71
CA GLU A 135 8.25 1.74 8.85
C GLU A 135 7.60 1.53 10.22
N VAL A 136 7.54 0.28 10.70
CA VAL A 136 6.99 -0.03 12.03
C VAL A 136 7.81 0.68 13.13
N GLN A 137 9.14 0.70 13.01
CA GLN A 137 10.01 1.39 13.97
C GLN A 137 9.91 2.91 13.87
N CYS A 138 9.70 3.45 12.67
CA CYS A 138 9.56 4.87 12.41
C CYS A 138 8.27 5.43 13.02
N TYR A 139 7.13 4.77 12.78
CA TYR A 139 5.86 5.20 13.37
C TYR A 139 5.78 4.93 14.87
N GLY A 140 6.37 3.82 15.34
CA GLY A 140 6.56 3.56 16.78
C GLY A 140 5.26 3.61 17.58
N SER A 141 4.25 2.82 17.19
CA SER A 141 2.97 2.82 17.88
C SER A 141 3.12 2.58 19.39
N THR A 142 2.43 3.39 20.20
CA THR A 142 2.42 3.30 21.66
C THR A 142 1.16 2.64 22.21
N THR A 143 0.31 2.06 21.36
CA THR A 143 -0.88 1.31 21.80
C THR A 143 -0.43 0.09 22.60
N LEU A 144 -0.93 -0.05 23.82
CA LEU A 144 -0.67 -1.24 24.64
C LEU A 144 -1.45 -2.42 24.08
N ILE A 145 -0.75 -3.53 23.87
CA ILE A 145 -1.34 -4.79 23.42
C ILE A 145 -1.39 -5.75 24.61
N PRO A 146 -2.59 -6.09 25.11
CA PRO A 146 -2.71 -6.94 26.27
C PRO A 146 -2.43 -8.41 25.95
N SER A 147 -2.04 -9.14 26.99
CA SER A 147 -2.01 -10.59 26.99
C SER A 147 -3.27 -11.10 27.71
N GLN A 148 -4.01 -12.00 27.08
CA GLN A 148 -5.26 -12.57 27.60
C GLN A 148 -5.17 -14.09 27.66
N TYR A 149 -5.72 -14.71 28.70
CA TYR A 149 -5.82 -16.16 28.81
C TYR A 149 -6.90 -16.71 27.87
N PHE A 150 -6.55 -17.71 27.05
CA PHE A 150 -7.45 -18.41 26.16
C PHE A 150 -7.65 -19.85 26.65
N PRO A 151 -8.84 -20.20 27.20
CA PRO A 151 -9.09 -21.53 27.75
C PRO A 151 -8.85 -22.67 26.75
N ALA A 152 -9.16 -22.45 25.47
CA ALA A 152 -9.02 -23.46 24.42
C ALA A 152 -7.57 -23.93 24.17
N ILE A 153 -6.58 -23.13 24.56
CA ILE A 153 -5.14 -23.44 24.42
C ILE A 153 -4.41 -23.45 25.78
N GLU A 154 -5.16 -23.31 26.87
CA GLU A 154 -4.66 -23.28 28.26
C GLU A 154 -3.46 -22.34 28.51
N GLN A 155 -3.38 -21.23 27.76
CA GLN A 155 -2.28 -20.28 27.86
C GLN A 155 -2.72 -18.84 27.52
N ASN A 156 -1.85 -17.90 27.85
CA ASN A 156 -2.00 -16.52 27.44
C ASN A 156 -1.59 -16.33 25.96
N TYR A 157 -2.34 -15.48 25.25
CA TYR A 157 -2.03 -15.04 23.88
C TYR A 157 -2.21 -13.53 23.75
N ILE A 158 -1.58 -12.95 22.74
CA ILE A 158 -1.60 -11.50 22.48
C ILE A 158 -2.91 -11.11 21.79
N ASP A 159 -3.68 -10.21 22.39
CA ASP A 159 -4.89 -9.65 21.78
C ASP A 159 -4.56 -8.37 21.03
N SER A 160 -4.23 -8.50 19.75
CA SER A 160 -3.88 -7.37 18.87
C SER A 160 -5.07 -6.52 18.44
N ASP A 161 -6.32 -6.90 18.76
CA ASP A 161 -7.55 -6.19 18.35
C ASP A 161 -7.83 -4.94 19.22
N GLN A 162 -6.83 -4.07 19.33
CA GLN A 162 -6.84 -2.85 20.13
C GLN A 162 -7.06 -1.59 19.30
N GLN A 163 -7.41 -0.49 19.97
CA GLN A 163 -7.56 0.82 19.35
C GLN A 163 -6.19 1.48 19.13
N HIS A 164 -5.95 1.91 17.90
CA HIS A 164 -4.77 2.62 17.46
C HIS A 164 -5.16 4.02 16.97
N VAL A 165 -4.24 4.98 17.08
CA VAL A 165 -4.38 6.29 16.43
C VAL A 165 -3.69 6.19 15.07
N CYS A 166 -4.48 6.31 14.01
CA CYS A 166 -4.02 6.15 12.63
C CYS A 166 -4.22 7.46 11.87
N ARG A 167 -3.42 7.70 10.82
CA ARG A 167 -3.78 8.70 9.80
C ARG A 167 -4.89 8.13 8.93
N SER A 168 -5.85 8.97 8.52
CA SER A 168 -6.97 8.53 7.71
C SER A 168 -6.52 8.02 6.34
N LEU A 169 -6.61 6.71 6.15
CA LEU A 169 -6.25 6.08 4.88
C LEU A 169 -7.20 6.51 3.76
N THR A 170 -8.47 6.74 4.07
CA THR A 170 -9.46 7.26 3.11
C THR A 170 -9.02 8.61 2.56
N THR A 171 -8.64 9.55 3.43
CA THR A 171 -8.14 10.86 2.99
C THR A 171 -6.88 10.74 2.13
N LEU A 172 -5.95 9.86 2.51
CA LEU A 172 -4.73 9.60 1.72
C LEU A 172 -5.07 9.03 0.34
N ARG A 173 -6.01 8.08 0.28
CA ARG A 173 -6.42 7.42 -0.96
C ARG A 173 -7.16 8.38 -1.89
N GLU A 174 -8.08 9.16 -1.35
CA GLU A 174 -8.79 10.21 -2.08
C GLU A 174 -7.82 11.25 -2.65
N TRP A 175 -6.84 11.69 -1.84
CA TRP A 175 -5.82 12.61 -2.31
C TRP A 175 -5.00 12.02 -3.47
N THR A 176 -4.56 10.77 -3.35
CA THR A 176 -3.83 10.08 -4.43
C THR A 176 -4.69 9.93 -5.69
N ASN A 177 -5.99 9.64 -5.54
CA ASN A 177 -6.91 9.56 -6.67
C ASN A 177 -7.08 10.91 -7.38
N ARG A 178 -7.16 12.01 -6.64
CA ARG A 178 -7.22 13.38 -7.20
C ARG A 178 -5.93 13.80 -7.92
N ARG A 179 -4.80 13.13 -7.64
CA ARG A 179 -3.52 13.31 -8.34
C ARG A 179 -3.38 12.48 -9.61
N ARG A 180 -4.32 11.59 -9.91
CA ARG A 180 -4.33 10.78 -11.15
C ARG A 180 -4.64 11.64 -12.36
N ILE A 181 -4.40 11.09 -13.54
CA ILE A 181 -4.86 11.68 -14.81
C ILE A 181 -6.38 11.93 -14.72
N HIS A 182 -6.82 13.10 -15.17
CA HIS A 182 -8.19 13.63 -15.03
C HIS A 182 -8.62 14.07 -13.62
N GLY A 183 -7.80 13.85 -12.59
CA GLY A 183 -8.01 14.39 -11.26
C GLY A 183 -7.77 15.91 -11.20
N ASP A 184 -8.45 16.59 -10.28
CA ASP A 184 -8.37 18.04 -10.12
C ASP A 184 -7.03 18.54 -9.55
N LEU A 185 -6.21 17.62 -8.99
CA LEU A 185 -4.87 17.90 -8.50
C LEU A 185 -3.77 17.34 -9.41
N TYR A 186 -4.11 16.81 -10.59
CA TYR A 186 -3.16 16.23 -11.53
C TYR A 186 -2.09 17.24 -11.95
N VAL A 187 -0.84 16.78 -12.03
CA VAL A 187 0.28 17.57 -12.56
C VAL A 187 0.68 17.02 -13.91
N LYS A 188 0.46 17.83 -14.95
CA LYS A 188 0.80 17.47 -16.32
C LYS A 188 2.29 17.19 -16.44
N ARG A 189 2.63 16.01 -16.96
CA ARG A 189 4.02 15.61 -17.24
C ARG A 189 4.61 16.44 -18.38
N ASN A 190 5.88 16.80 -18.21
CA ASN A 190 6.67 17.37 -19.30
C ASN A 190 7.38 16.24 -20.05
N THR A 191 6.82 15.87 -21.21
CA THR A 191 7.36 14.83 -22.10
C THR A 191 8.32 15.38 -23.15
N SER A 192 8.69 16.67 -23.06
CA SER A 192 9.60 17.29 -24.03
C SER A 192 10.95 16.59 -24.00
N GLY A 193 11.42 16.13 -25.17
CA GLY A 193 12.69 15.39 -25.30
C GLY A 193 12.56 13.87 -25.19
N ILE A 194 11.36 13.34 -24.95
CA ILE A 194 11.09 11.90 -24.98
C ILE A 194 10.53 11.51 -26.35
N ASP A 195 11.14 10.53 -27.00
CA ASP A 195 10.64 10.03 -28.28
C ASP A 195 9.34 9.24 -28.11
N GLU A 196 8.51 9.22 -29.16
CA GLU A 196 7.19 8.60 -29.13
C GLU A 196 7.24 7.10 -28.78
N THR A 197 8.27 6.38 -29.24
CA THR A 197 8.39 4.94 -28.98
C THR A 197 8.67 4.67 -27.50
N THR A 198 9.56 5.45 -26.90
CA THR A 198 9.86 5.39 -25.47
C THR A 198 8.63 5.73 -24.63
N LEU A 199 7.91 6.79 -24.99
CA LEU A 199 6.69 7.20 -24.29
C LEU A 199 5.59 6.14 -24.36
N GLN A 200 5.31 5.60 -25.55
CA GLN A 200 4.29 4.55 -25.73
C GLN A 200 4.64 3.27 -24.95
N ARG A 201 5.92 2.89 -24.93
CA ARG A 201 6.39 1.77 -24.12
C ARG A 201 6.17 2.04 -22.63
N ALA A 202 6.50 3.23 -22.15
CA ALA A 202 6.33 3.59 -20.75
C ALA A 202 4.84 3.60 -20.34
N ILE A 203 3.95 4.15 -21.18
CA ILE A 203 2.50 4.14 -20.94
C ILE A 203 1.98 2.70 -20.76
N LYS A 204 2.38 1.79 -21.66
CA LYS A 204 1.96 0.38 -21.60
C LYS A 204 2.28 -0.31 -20.27
N TYR A 205 3.40 0.02 -19.63
CA TYR A 205 3.80 -0.57 -18.35
C TYR A 205 3.19 0.12 -17.12
N ASN A 206 2.47 1.22 -17.30
CA ASN A 206 1.86 2.01 -16.22
C ASN A 206 0.33 2.02 -16.27
N LEU A 207 -0.26 1.13 -17.09
CA LEU A 207 -1.71 0.91 -17.10
C LEU A 207 -2.12 0.10 -15.87
N ASP A 208 -3.30 0.43 -15.32
CA ASP A 208 -3.94 -0.38 -14.30
C ASP A 208 -4.59 -1.66 -14.87
N SER A 209 -5.27 -2.42 -14.03
CA SER A 209 -5.96 -3.64 -14.42
C SER A 209 -7.10 -3.42 -15.43
N ASN A 210 -7.59 -2.19 -15.57
CA ASN A 210 -8.63 -1.80 -16.52
C ASN A 210 -8.04 -1.21 -17.81
N GLY A 211 -6.71 -1.11 -17.93
CA GLY A 211 -6.05 -0.51 -19.08
C GLY A 211 -5.98 1.01 -19.04
N GLU A 212 -6.24 1.64 -17.89
CA GLU A 212 -6.19 3.09 -17.73
C GLU A 212 -4.85 3.54 -17.15
N LEU A 213 -4.32 4.66 -17.66
CA LEU A 213 -3.06 5.22 -17.17
C LEU A 213 -3.30 5.99 -15.86
N CYS A 214 -2.58 5.60 -14.81
CA CYS A 214 -2.78 6.17 -13.48
C CYS A 214 -2.20 7.58 -13.30
N SER A 215 -1.02 7.87 -13.84
CA SER A 215 -0.23 9.09 -13.53
C SER A 215 0.74 9.48 -14.63
#